data_AF-A0AAE2Y430-F1
#
_entry.id   AF-A0AAE2Y430-F1
#
_cell.length_a   1.000
_cell.length_b   1.000
_cell.length_c   1.000
_cell.angle_alpha   90.00
_cell.angle_beta   90.00
_cell.angle_gamma   90.00
#
_symmetry.space_group_name_H-M   'P 1'
#
loop_
_entity.id
_entity.type
_entity.pdbx_description
1 polymer ?
#
loop_
_entity_poly.entity_id
_entity_poly.type
_entity_poly.pdbx_seq_one_letter_code
_entity_poly.pdbx_strand_id
1 'polypeptide(L)'
;MSDKFDEAVSELVAGVEAHGSKEYKVASQHFKKAAELFKQLREEEIDEQLQTTSAGNFYQARANYHQSIADHLNFKMQDYESAANSYNNAVADKKIAIKIVKDLLKEGWIKDQKLPLELEAELHGLEAARFECLAQTAIKNKNLEKAADHFQEACEAFKNKEKIEEALKNPYEEKLARADKTKCEGLYYECLGIYYLEKGKKKQAKELLIKAKERYEEAVNLNPEFQVLSRALERVNHILLKL
;
A
#
# COMPACT_ATOMS: atom_id res chain seq x y z
N MET A 1 13.31 -12.65 -30.18
CA MET A 1 13.24 -12.00 -28.86
C MET A 1 12.08 -10.98 -28.74
N SER A 2 11.38 -10.58 -29.82
CA SER A 2 10.19 -9.70 -29.71
C SER A 2 8.95 -10.41 -29.14
N ASP A 3 8.84 -11.73 -29.33
CA ASP A 3 7.65 -12.49 -28.95
C ASP A 3 7.29 -12.43 -27.47
N LYS A 4 8.25 -12.50 -26.54
CA LYS A 4 7.95 -12.57 -25.10
C LYS A 4 7.43 -11.27 -24.50
N PHE A 5 7.83 -10.12 -25.05
CA PHE A 5 7.35 -8.82 -24.60
C PHE A 5 5.96 -8.53 -25.15
N ASP A 6 5.75 -8.80 -26.45
CA ASP A 6 4.43 -8.70 -27.07
C ASP A 6 3.44 -9.69 -26.41
N GLU A 7 3.89 -10.86 -25.99
CA GLU A 7 3.12 -11.85 -25.23
C GLU A 7 2.78 -11.35 -23.81
N ALA A 8 3.73 -10.79 -23.06
CA ALA A 8 3.47 -10.22 -21.73
C ALA A 8 2.53 -9.00 -21.75
N VAL A 9 2.67 -8.13 -22.75
CA VAL A 9 1.75 -7.01 -22.99
C VAL A 9 0.37 -7.52 -23.39
N SER A 10 0.30 -8.54 -24.25
CA SER A 10 -0.96 -9.15 -24.68
C SER A 10 -1.68 -9.87 -23.53
N GLU A 11 -0.97 -10.57 -22.66
CA GLU A 11 -1.54 -11.20 -21.45
C GLU A 11 -2.07 -10.15 -20.46
N LEU A 12 -1.32 -9.06 -20.24
CA LEU A 12 -1.75 -7.94 -19.41
C LEU A 12 -3.03 -7.30 -19.97
N VAL A 13 -3.04 -7.00 -21.27
CA VAL A 13 -4.19 -6.41 -21.97
C VAL A 13 -5.40 -7.35 -21.94
N ALA A 14 -5.21 -8.64 -22.19
CA ALA A 14 -6.28 -9.63 -22.18
C ALA A 14 -6.88 -9.80 -20.78
N GLY A 15 -6.05 -9.79 -19.73
CA GLY A 15 -6.51 -9.81 -18.34
C GLY A 15 -7.35 -8.58 -17.97
N VAL A 16 -6.99 -7.41 -18.49
CA VAL A 16 -7.73 -6.15 -18.27
C VAL A 16 -9.03 -6.10 -19.10
N GLU A 17 -9.05 -6.65 -20.32
CA GLU A 17 -10.24 -6.67 -21.19
C GLU A 17 -11.29 -7.72 -20.78
N ALA A 18 -10.88 -8.84 -20.20
CA ALA A 18 -11.78 -9.88 -19.69
C ALA A 18 -12.71 -9.38 -18.55
N HIS A 19 -12.37 -8.26 -17.91
CA HIS A 19 -13.12 -7.70 -16.78
C HIS A 19 -14.37 -6.89 -17.16
N GLY A 20 -14.52 -6.52 -18.44
CA GLY A 20 -15.78 -5.99 -19.01
C GLY A 20 -16.27 -4.60 -18.53
N SER A 21 -15.65 -3.98 -17.52
CA SER A 21 -16.04 -2.65 -17.02
C SER A 21 -15.64 -1.52 -17.98
N LYS A 22 -16.45 -0.45 -18.00
CA LYS A 22 -16.23 0.72 -18.86
C LYS A 22 -14.97 1.49 -18.43
N GLU A 23 -14.64 1.48 -17.15
CA GLU A 23 -13.43 2.07 -16.57
C GLU A 23 -12.17 1.23 -16.90
N TYR A 24 -12.29 -0.09 -16.93
CA TYR A 24 -11.20 -1.01 -17.34
C TYR A 24 -10.83 -0.85 -18.81
N LYS A 25 -11.78 -0.49 -19.68
CA LYS A 25 -11.48 -0.14 -21.08
C LYS A 25 -10.59 1.09 -21.20
N VAL A 26 -10.73 2.07 -20.30
CA VAL A 26 -9.91 3.29 -20.31
C VAL A 26 -8.50 2.99 -19.78
N ALA A 27 -8.38 2.23 -18.69
CA ALA A 27 -7.08 1.78 -18.18
C ALA A 27 -6.34 0.90 -19.21
N SER A 28 -7.04 -0.04 -19.86
CA SER A 28 -6.50 -0.86 -20.97
C SER A 28 -5.98 0.01 -22.12
N GLN A 29 -6.69 1.08 -22.49
CA GLN A 29 -6.23 2.03 -23.51
C GLN A 29 -4.97 2.77 -23.08
N HIS A 30 -4.83 3.17 -21.82
CA HIS A 30 -3.62 3.80 -21.31
C HIS A 30 -2.43 2.82 -21.27
N PHE A 31 -2.64 1.57 -20.86
CA PHE A 31 -1.62 0.53 -20.89
C PHE A 31 -1.20 0.14 -22.31
N LYS A 32 -2.16 0.00 -23.23
CA LYS A 32 -1.89 -0.20 -24.67
C LYS A 32 -1.04 0.93 -25.24
N LYS A 33 -1.42 2.18 -24.94
CA LYS A 33 -0.70 3.36 -25.42
C LYS A 33 0.72 3.45 -24.82
N ALA A 34 0.88 3.10 -23.54
CA ALA A 34 2.21 3.00 -22.92
C ALA A 34 3.05 1.89 -23.55
N ALA A 35 2.48 0.72 -23.80
CA ALA A 35 3.17 -0.40 -24.44
C ALA A 35 3.53 -0.12 -25.92
N GLU A 36 2.67 0.56 -26.68
CA GLU A 36 2.96 1.04 -28.03
C GLU A 36 4.08 2.08 -28.03
N LEU A 37 4.10 3.00 -27.07
CA LEU A 37 5.20 3.93 -26.87
C LEU A 37 6.51 3.20 -26.55
N PHE A 38 6.48 2.18 -25.68
CA PHE A 38 7.66 1.34 -25.41
C PHE A 38 8.13 0.55 -26.63
N LYS A 39 7.22 0.14 -27.52
CA LYS A 39 7.54 -0.55 -28.78
C LYS A 39 8.17 0.40 -29.80
N GLN A 40 7.60 1.59 -29.96
CA GLN A 40 8.15 2.65 -30.82
C GLN A 40 9.55 3.08 -30.36
N LEU A 41 9.74 3.28 -29.05
CA LEU A 41 11.04 3.59 -28.45
C LEU A 41 12.09 2.47 -28.65
N ARG A 42 11.66 1.22 -28.87
CA ARG A 42 12.55 0.07 -29.14
C ARG A 42 12.89 -0.04 -30.64
N GLU A 43 11.95 0.32 -31.52
CA GLU A 43 12.19 0.37 -32.98
C GLU A 43 13.04 1.58 -33.39
N GLU A 44 13.08 2.63 -32.55
CA GLU A 44 13.90 3.84 -32.71
C GLU A 44 15.24 3.82 -31.91
N GLU A 45 15.83 2.65 -31.65
CA GLU A 45 17.22 2.60 -31.15
C GLU A 45 18.18 3.19 -32.20
N ILE A 46 18.49 4.49 -32.07
CA ILE A 46 19.80 5.16 -32.19
C ILE A 46 19.54 6.63 -31.81
N ASP A 47 19.69 7.00 -30.53
CA ASP A 47 20.38 8.24 -30.13
C ASP A 47 20.36 8.45 -28.60
N GLU A 48 21.50 8.90 -28.06
CA GLU A 48 21.70 9.20 -26.64
C GLU A 48 20.72 10.24 -26.06
N GLN A 49 20.03 11.02 -26.90
CA GLN A 49 19.00 11.96 -26.47
C GLN A 49 17.73 11.30 -25.92
N LEU A 50 17.44 10.04 -26.27
CA LEU A 50 16.24 9.33 -25.82
C LEU A 50 16.34 8.77 -24.39
N GLN A 51 17.53 8.71 -23.77
CA GLN A 51 17.67 8.30 -22.36
C GLN A 51 17.05 9.30 -21.38
N THR A 52 17.07 10.59 -21.71
CA THR A 52 16.42 11.63 -20.90
C THR A 52 14.91 11.71 -21.19
N THR A 53 14.48 11.47 -22.43
CA THR A 53 13.06 11.44 -22.81
C THR A 53 12.33 10.17 -22.36
N SER A 54 12.98 9.00 -22.39
CA SER A 54 12.42 7.73 -21.88
C SER A 54 12.26 7.74 -20.36
N ALA A 55 13.21 8.34 -19.62
CA ALA A 55 13.02 8.64 -18.20
C ALA A 55 11.82 9.57 -17.99
N GLY A 56 11.71 10.67 -18.75
CA GLY A 56 10.58 11.61 -18.69
C GLY A 56 9.21 10.94 -18.96
N ASN A 57 9.14 10.06 -19.96
CA ASN A 57 7.93 9.31 -20.30
C ASN A 57 7.59 8.22 -19.26
N PHE A 58 8.60 7.63 -18.61
CA PHE A 58 8.40 6.72 -17.47
C PHE A 58 7.85 7.46 -16.25
N TYR A 59 8.38 8.65 -15.95
CA TYR A 59 7.83 9.53 -14.91
C TYR A 59 6.41 10.00 -15.25
N GLN A 60 6.09 10.25 -16.53
CA GLN A 60 4.74 10.58 -16.98
C GLN A 60 3.78 9.40 -16.84
N ALA A 61 4.21 8.17 -17.16
CA ALA A 61 3.43 6.96 -16.94
C ALA A 61 3.21 6.70 -15.43
N ARG A 62 4.25 6.89 -14.62
CA ARG A 62 4.18 6.85 -13.14
C ARG A 62 3.22 7.92 -12.60
N ALA A 63 3.26 9.14 -13.13
CA ALA A 63 2.35 10.23 -12.77
C ALA A 63 0.89 9.93 -13.16
N ASN A 64 0.67 9.38 -14.37
CA ASN A 64 -0.67 8.99 -14.82
C ASN A 64 -1.23 7.82 -14.00
N TYR A 65 -0.38 6.86 -13.61
CA TYR A 65 -0.74 5.76 -12.71
C TYR A 65 -1.09 6.28 -11.31
N HIS A 66 -0.27 7.17 -10.74
CA HIS A 66 -0.53 7.79 -9.45
C HIS A 66 -1.77 8.68 -9.46
N GLN A 67 -2.04 9.40 -10.55
CA GLN A 67 -3.26 10.17 -10.76
C GLN A 67 -4.50 9.25 -10.85
N SER A 68 -4.41 8.14 -11.58
CA SER A 68 -5.49 7.15 -11.65
C SER A 68 -5.77 6.49 -10.30
N ILE A 69 -4.74 6.24 -9.48
CA ILE A 69 -4.90 5.77 -8.10
C ILE A 69 -5.52 6.86 -7.24
N ALA A 70 -5.05 8.10 -7.33
CA ALA A 70 -5.62 9.22 -6.58
C ALA A 70 -7.10 9.44 -6.92
N ASP A 71 -7.48 9.32 -8.21
CA ASP A 71 -8.85 9.42 -8.68
C ASP A 71 -9.71 8.22 -8.20
N HIS A 72 -9.13 7.03 -8.08
CA HIS A 72 -9.76 5.87 -7.44
C HIS A 72 -9.92 6.02 -5.92
N LEU A 73 -8.96 6.64 -5.24
CA LEU A 73 -8.98 6.87 -3.78
C LEU A 73 -9.85 8.08 -3.38
N ASN A 74 -10.13 9.00 -4.30
CA ASN A 74 -11.01 10.17 -4.07
C ASN A 74 -12.52 9.83 -4.06
N PHE A 75 -12.89 8.58 -4.32
CA PHE A 75 -14.27 8.12 -4.15
C PHE A 75 -14.60 7.95 -2.67
N LYS A 76 -15.20 8.99 -2.08
CA LYS A 76 -15.86 9.05 -0.75
C LYS A 76 -15.79 7.73 0.04
N MET A 77 -14.85 7.66 1.00
CA MET A 77 -14.66 6.58 1.97
C MET A 77 -15.88 6.38 2.90
N GLN A 78 -17.00 5.90 2.35
CA GLN A 78 -18.16 5.42 3.13
C GLN A 78 -18.27 3.89 3.10
N ASP A 79 -17.49 3.22 2.24
CA ASP A 79 -17.44 1.76 2.13
C ASP A 79 -16.00 1.23 2.10
N TYR A 80 -15.56 0.70 3.24
CA TYR A 80 -14.23 0.11 3.42
C TYR A 80 -14.02 -1.16 2.57
N GLU A 81 -15.09 -1.85 2.16
CA GLU A 81 -15.00 -3.05 1.33
C GLU A 81 -14.65 -2.69 -0.11
N SER A 82 -15.34 -1.69 -0.67
CA SER A 82 -15.00 -1.10 -1.96
C SER A 82 -13.57 -0.54 -1.99
N ALA A 83 -13.14 0.13 -0.91
CA ALA A 83 -11.77 0.64 -0.81
C ALA A 83 -10.72 -0.49 -0.79
N ALA A 84 -10.95 -1.56 -0.02
CA ALA A 84 -10.05 -2.72 0.02
C ALA A 84 -9.91 -3.40 -1.37
N ASN A 85 -10.98 -3.43 -2.16
CA ASN A 85 -10.95 -3.95 -3.52
C ASN A 85 -10.12 -3.05 -4.47
N SER A 86 -10.25 -1.73 -4.36
CA SER A 86 -9.39 -0.81 -5.12
C SER A 86 -7.91 -1.01 -4.78
N TYR A 87 -7.58 -1.20 -3.49
CA TYR A 87 -6.22 -1.50 -3.08
C TYR A 87 -5.73 -2.88 -3.55
N ASN A 88 -6.59 -3.90 -3.64
CA ASN A 88 -6.21 -5.20 -4.21
C ASN A 88 -5.66 -5.05 -5.63
N ASN A 89 -6.34 -4.26 -6.46
CA ASN A 89 -5.93 -4.01 -7.84
C ASN A 89 -4.63 -3.21 -7.87
N ALA A 90 -4.53 -2.13 -7.09
CA ALA A 90 -3.32 -1.32 -7.00
C ALA A 90 -2.09 -2.14 -6.56
N VAL A 91 -2.25 -3.05 -5.59
CA VAL A 91 -1.20 -3.97 -5.13
C VAL A 91 -0.78 -4.94 -6.24
N ALA A 92 -1.73 -5.50 -6.98
CA ALA A 92 -1.44 -6.40 -8.09
C ALA A 92 -0.66 -5.69 -9.21
N ASP A 93 -1.13 -4.51 -9.62
CA ASP A 93 -0.48 -3.70 -10.65
C ASP A 93 0.94 -3.30 -10.22
N LYS A 94 1.10 -2.89 -8.95
CA LYS A 94 2.42 -2.50 -8.42
C LYS A 94 3.40 -3.69 -8.38
N LYS A 95 2.93 -4.90 -8.06
CA LYS A 95 3.76 -6.13 -8.11
C LYS A 95 4.25 -6.43 -9.53
N ILE A 96 3.39 -6.24 -10.53
CA ILE A 96 3.76 -6.39 -11.94
C ILE A 96 4.80 -5.33 -12.33
N ALA A 97 4.57 -4.07 -11.97
CA ALA A 97 5.52 -2.99 -12.24
C ALA A 97 6.90 -3.25 -11.63
N ILE A 98 6.97 -3.69 -10.36
CA ILE A 98 8.24 -4.03 -9.69
C ILE A 98 8.96 -5.16 -10.45
N LYS A 99 8.24 -6.20 -10.87
CA LYS A 99 8.82 -7.31 -11.64
C LYS A 99 9.46 -6.80 -12.93
N ILE A 100 8.71 -6.01 -13.71
CA ILE A 100 9.21 -5.43 -14.97
C ILE A 100 10.46 -4.58 -14.72
N VAL A 101 10.44 -3.70 -13.72
CA VAL A 101 11.59 -2.83 -13.42
C VAL A 101 12.82 -3.65 -13.01
N LYS A 102 12.65 -4.72 -12.23
CA LYS A 102 13.75 -5.62 -11.86
C LYS A 102 14.34 -6.35 -13.08
N ASP A 103 13.49 -6.81 -14.00
CA ASP A 103 13.93 -7.47 -15.23
C ASP A 103 14.71 -6.49 -16.13
N LEU A 104 14.21 -5.26 -16.29
CA LEU A 104 14.90 -4.19 -17.04
C LEU A 104 16.24 -3.79 -16.42
N LEU A 105 16.33 -3.73 -15.08
CA LEU A 105 17.58 -3.47 -14.36
C LEU A 105 18.60 -4.59 -14.60
N LYS A 106 18.16 -5.85 -14.57
CA LYS A 106 19.00 -7.03 -14.79
C LYS A 106 19.56 -7.09 -16.22
N GLU A 107 18.77 -6.68 -17.19
CA GLU A 107 19.17 -6.61 -18.61
C GLU A 107 20.01 -5.37 -18.94
N GLY A 108 20.18 -4.43 -18.00
CA GLY A 108 21.00 -3.24 -18.17
C GLY A 108 20.32 -2.07 -18.89
N TRP A 109 19.01 -2.18 -19.16
CA TRP A 109 18.20 -1.10 -19.76
C TRP A 109 18.02 0.08 -18.80
N ILE A 110 17.97 -0.19 -17.50
CA ILE A 110 17.90 0.81 -16.44
C ILE A 110 19.15 0.69 -15.59
N LYS A 111 19.71 1.82 -15.16
CA LYS A 111 20.91 1.88 -14.28
C LYS A 111 20.59 2.31 -12.85
N ASP A 112 19.39 2.82 -12.61
CA ASP A 112 18.97 3.27 -11.28
C ASP A 112 18.58 2.08 -10.39
N GLN A 113 19.48 1.73 -9.48
CA GLN A 113 19.28 0.64 -8.53
C GLN A 113 18.31 0.99 -7.40
N LYS A 114 17.91 2.28 -7.25
CA LYS A 114 16.97 2.70 -6.20
C LYS A 114 15.51 2.54 -6.62
N LEU A 115 15.22 2.65 -7.91
CA LEU A 115 13.85 2.59 -8.44
C LEU A 115 13.07 1.32 -8.00
N PRO A 116 13.64 0.10 -8.02
CA PRO A 116 12.92 -1.07 -7.49
C PRO A 116 12.57 -0.94 -6.00
N LEU A 117 13.48 -0.37 -5.20
CA LEU A 117 13.28 -0.19 -3.76
C LEU A 117 12.19 0.86 -3.49
N GLU A 118 12.18 1.98 -4.22
CA GLU A 118 11.11 2.98 -4.12
C GLU A 118 9.73 2.36 -4.43
N LEU A 119 9.65 1.54 -5.47
CA LEU A 119 8.40 0.87 -5.84
C LEU A 119 7.99 -0.18 -4.80
N GLU A 120 8.93 -0.88 -4.18
CA GLU A 120 8.65 -1.80 -3.06
C GLU A 120 8.16 -1.08 -1.81
N ALA A 121 8.72 0.09 -1.49
CA ALA A 121 8.23 0.92 -0.39
C ALA A 121 6.78 1.39 -0.64
N GLU A 122 6.48 1.85 -1.86
CA GLU A 122 5.12 2.21 -2.28
C GLU A 122 4.16 1.00 -2.20
N LEU A 123 4.60 -0.19 -2.65
CA LEU A 123 3.82 -1.43 -2.59
C LEU A 123 3.41 -1.75 -1.15
N HIS A 124 4.37 -1.71 -0.21
CA HIS A 124 4.08 -2.00 1.18
C HIS A 124 3.17 -0.96 1.83
N GLY A 125 3.25 0.31 1.41
CA GLY A 125 2.27 1.33 1.78
C GLY A 125 0.85 0.98 1.33
N LEU A 126 0.69 0.52 0.08
CA LEU A 126 -0.60 0.08 -0.46
C LEU A 126 -1.14 -1.19 0.23
N GLU A 127 -0.26 -2.16 0.49
CA GLU A 127 -0.63 -3.38 1.22
C GLU A 127 -1.11 -3.04 2.64
N ALA A 128 -0.41 -2.15 3.35
CA ALA A 128 -0.82 -1.72 4.67
C ALA A 128 -2.19 -1.02 4.67
N ALA A 129 -2.41 -0.06 3.75
CA ALA A 129 -3.68 0.63 3.60
C ALA A 129 -4.85 -0.31 3.26
N ARG A 130 -4.59 -1.34 2.44
CA ARG A 130 -5.55 -2.41 2.17
C ARG A 130 -5.96 -3.14 3.43
N PHE A 131 -4.99 -3.58 4.22
CA PHE A 131 -5.23 -4.32 5.45
C PHE A 131 -5.93 -3.47 6.51
N GLU A 132 -5.61 -2.18 6.62
CA GLU A 132 -6.36 -1.25 7.47
C GLU A 132 -7.84 -1.18 7.04
N CYS A 133 -8.15 -1.13 5.74
CA CYS A 133 -9.54 -1.17 5.26
C CYS A 133 -10.25 -2.49 5.62
N LEU A 134 -9.58 -3.62 5.43
CA LEU A 134 -10.11 -4.94 5.80
C LEU A 134 -10.38 -5.05 7.31
N ALA A 135 -9.48 -4.49 8.13
CA ALA A 135 -9.66 -4.42 9.57
C ALA A 135 -10.89 -3.58 9.96
N GLN A 136 -11.08 -2.41 9.34
CA GLN A 136 -12.26 -1.58 9.58
C GLN A 136 -13.57 -2.28 9.17
N THR A 137 -13.57 -3.00 8.05
CA THR A 137 -14.70 -3.85 7.64
C THR A 137 -14.99 -4.94 8.67
N ALA A 138 -13.95 -5.60 9.20
CA ALA A 138 -14.09 -6.60 10.24
C ALA A 138 -14.66 -6.01 11.56
N ILE A 139 -14.22 -4.81 11.97
CA ILE A 139 -14.78 -4.08 13.12
C ILE A 139 -16.26 -3.78 12.88
N LYS A 140 -16.64 -3.28 11.71
CA LYS A 140 -18.04 -2.99 11.35
C LYS A 140 -18.92 -4.24 11.45
N ASN A 141 -18.36 -5.39 11.09
CA ASN A 141 -19.00 -6.70 11.19
C ASN A 141 -18.87 -7.34 12.59
N LYS A 142 -18.37 -6.61 13.59
CA LYS A 142 -18.15 -7.06 14.98
C LYS A 142 -17.25 -8.29 15.10
N ASN A 143 -16.34 -8.49 14.15
CA ASN A 143 -15.33 -9.54 14.19
C ASN A 143 -13.97 -8.96 14.58
N LEU A 144 -13.77 -8.77 15.89
CA LEU A 144 -12.57 -8.13 16.44
C LEU A 144 -11.32 -8.99 16.33
N GLU A 145 -11.46 -10.32 16.36
CA GLU A 145 -10.34 -11.25 16.16
C GLU A 145 -9.78 -11.11 14.75
N LYS A 146 -10.65 -11.15 13.73
CA LYS A 146 -10.24 -10.92 12.33
C LYS A 146 -9.74 -9.50 12.09
N ALA A 147 -10.30 -8.51 12.77
CA ALA A 147 -9.80 -7.14 12.70
C ALA A 147 -8.36 -7.04 13.22
N ALA A 148 -8.05 -7.72 14.33
CA ALA A 148 -6.70 -7.79 14.86
C ALA A 148 -5.74 -8.46 13.87
N ASP A 149 -6.12 -9.59 13.27
CA ASP A 149 -5.29 -10.28 12.27
C ASP A 149 -4.92 -9.33 11.10
N HIS A 150 -5.89 -8.57 10.58
CA HIS A 150 -5.63 -7.60 9.52
C HIS A 150 -4.76 -6.42 9.98
N PHE A 151 -4.92 -5.91 11.20
CA PHE A 151 -3.98 -4.90 11.72
C PHE A 151 -2.56 -5.45 11.90
N GLN A 152 -2.41 -6.73 12.25
CA GLN A 152 -1.11 -7.37 12.33
C GLN A 152 -0.46 -7.47 10.94
N GLU A 153 -1.23 -7.80 9.89
CA GLU A 153 -0.75 -7.77 8.51
C GLU A 153 -0.33 -6.35 8.07
N ALA A 154 -1.10 -5.32 8.45
CA ALA A 154 -0.73 -3.92 8.21
C ALA A 154 0.58 -3.53 8.92
N CYS A 155 0.79 -3.98 10.17
CA CYS A 155 2.04 -3.75 10.91
C CYS A 155 3.26 -4.32 10.16
N GLU A 156 3.16 -5.55 9.66
CA GLU A 156 4.28 -6.18 8.96
C GLU A 156 4.57 -5.48 7.63
N ALA A 157 3.54 -5.01 6.92
CA ALA A 157 3.72 -4.20 5.72
C ALA A 157 4.45 -2.87 6.03
N PHE A 158 4.03 -2.12 7.06
CA PHE A 158 4.73 -0.88 7.45
C PHE A 158 6.16 -1.13 7.94
N LYS A 159 6.43 -2.24 8.63
CA LYS A 159 7.78 -2.65 9.03
C LYS A 159 8.69 -2.94 7.83
N ASN A 160 8.14 -3.51 6.76
CA ASN A 160 8.89 -3.68 5.52
C ASN A 160 9.14 -2.34 4.83
N LYS A 161 8.13 -1.46 4.76
CA LYS A 161 8.31 -0.09 4.26
C LYS A 161 9.41 0.64 5.03
N GLU A 162 9.38 0.62 6.37
CA GLU A 162 10.39 1.26 7.23
C GLU A 162 11.82 0.82 6.88
N LYS A 163 12.07 -0.48 6.76
CA LYS A 163 13.39 -1.01 6.39
C LYS A 163 13.86 -0.56 5.01
N ILE A 164 12.94 -0.44 4.06
CA ILE A 164 13.27 -0.01 2.71
C ILE A 164 13.58 1.49 2.70
N GLU A 165 12.80 2.31 3.40
CA GLU A 165 13.06 3.75 3.52
C GLU A 165 14.38 4.04 4.25
N GLU A 166 14.73 3.23 5.26
CA GLU A 166 16.05 3.25 5.89
C GLU A 166 17.17 2.94 4.87
N ALA A 167 17.00 1.90 4.05
CA ALA A 167 17.97 1.54 3.00
C ALA A 167 18.08 2.62 1.91
N LEU A 168 16.97 3.30 1.58
CA LEU A 168 16.92 4.44 0.68
C LEU A 168 17.52 5.72 1.29
N LYS A 169 17.82 5.71 2.60
CA LYS A 169 18.24 6.88 3.39
C LYS A 169 17.24 8.02 3.31
N ASN A 170 15.96 7.67 3.43
CA ASN A 170 14.84 8.61 3.43
C ASN A 170 14.27 8.74 4.86
N PRO A 171 14.90 9.56 5.73
CA PRO A 171 14.57 9.60 7.15
C PRO A 171 13.16 10.13 7.44
N TYR A 172 12.57 10.89 6.50
CA TYR A 172 11.21 11.38 6.64
C TYR A 172 10.19 10.25 6.48
N GLU A 173 10.27 9.50 5.37
CA GLU A 173 9.37 8.38 5.10
C GLU A 173 9.62 7.20 6.06
N GLU A 174 10.87 6.97 6.49
CA GLU A 174 11.20 5.99 7.53
C GLU A 174 10.46 6.31 8.83
N LYS A 175 10.55 7.57 9.29
CA LYS A 175 9.87 8.02 10.51
C LYS A 175 8.35 7.91 10.38
N LEU A 176 7.79 8.23 9.21
CA LEU A 176 6.37 8.09 8.94
C LEU A 176 5.93 6.62 8.97
N ALA A 177 6.65 5.74 8.28
CA ALA A 177 6.40 4.29 8.29
C ALA A 177 6.49 3.69 9.70
N ARG A 178 7.47 4.15 10.51
CA ARG A 178 7.56 3.78 11.92
C ARG A 178 6.33 4.24 12.71
N ALA A 179 5.88 5.48 12.53
CA ALA A 179 4.70 6.00 13.20
C ALA A 179 3.43 5.20 12.84
N ASP A 180 3.24 4.92 11.54
CA ASP A 180 2.11 4.13 11.04
C ASP A 180 2.12 2.68 11.53
N LYS A 181 3.30 2.05 11.57
CA LYS A 181 3.48 0.73 12.19
C LYS A 181 3.06 0.75 13.66
N THR A 182 3.60 1.68 14.45
CA THR A 182 3.30 1.81 15.87
C THR A 182 1.81 2.05 16.11
N LYS A 183 1.17 2.87 15.27
CA LYS A 183 -0.29 3.08 15.25
C LYS A 183 -1.04 1.77 15.03
N CYS A 184 -0.66 0.97 14.04
CA CYS A 184 -1.29 -0.33 13.75
C CYS A 184 -1.10 -1.33 14.89
N GLU A 185 0.06 -1.33 15.57
CA GLU A 185 0.28 -2.17 16.75
C GLU A 185 -0.69 -1.79 17.89
N GLY A 186 -0.95 -0.49 18.08
CA GLY A 186 -1.95 -0.02 19.02
C GLY A 186 -3.36 -0.53 18.69
N LEU A 187 -3.76 -0.43 17.42
CA LEU A 187 -5.07 -0.90 16.93
C LEU A 187 -5.22 -2.42 17.07
N TYR A 188 -4.17 -3.18 16.78
CA TYR A 188 -4.10 -4.62 17.00
C TYR A 188 -4.35 -4.98 18.47
N TYR A 189 -3.59 -4.37 19.39
CA TYR A 189 -3.74 -4.64 20.81
C TYR A 189 -5.11 -4.20 21.35
N GLU A 190 -5.67 -3.11 20.84
CA GLU A 190 -7.01 -2.68 21.21
C GLU A 190 -8.07 -3.70 20.79
N CYS A 191 -8.05 -4.16 19.53
CA CYS A 191 -9.00 -5.14 19.03
C CYS A 191 -8.95 -6.45 19.82
N LEU A 192 -7.74 -6.97 20.08
CA LEU A 192 -7.58 -8.16 20.92
C LEU A 192 -8.01 -7.90 22.36
N GLY A 193 -7.67 -6.74 22.93
CA GLY A 193 -8.05 -6.38 24.29
C GLY A 193 -9.57 -6.37 24.48
N ILE A 194 -10.30 -5.77 23.55
CA ILE A 194 -11.78 -5.76 23.55
C ILE A 194 -12.33 -7.17 23.33
N TYR A 195 -11.78 -7.93 22.39
CA TYR A 195 -12.17 -9.32 22.16
C TYR A 195 -12.03 -10.18 23.44
N TYR A 196 -10.89 -10.10 24.12
CA TYR A 196 -10.68 -10.82 25.38
C TYR A 196 -11.59 -10.35 26.50
N LEU A 197 -11.95 -9.06 26.52
CA LEU A 197 -12.91 -8.52 27.46
C LEU A 197 -14.31 -9.12 27.25
N GLU A 198 -14.77 -9.21 26.01
CA GLU A 198 -16.05 -9.85 25.64
C GLU A 198 -16.08 -11.33 26.02
N LYS A 199 -14.92 -12.01 26.03
CA LYS A 199 -14.77 -13.40 26.52
C LYS A 199 -14.64 -13.51 28.04
N GLY A 200 -14.75 -12.42 28.78
CA GLY A 200 -14.64 -12.39 30.25
C GLY A 200 -13.21 -12.51 30.78
N LYS A 201 -12.17 -12.49 29.92
CA LYS A 201 -10.77 -12.62 30.31
C LYS A 201 -10.16 -11.26 30.71
N LYS A 202 -10.71 -10.65 31.76
CA LYS A 202 -10.41 -9.27 32.19
C LYS A 202 -8.92 -8.97 32.38
N LYS A 203 -8.15 -9.89 32.97
CA LYS A 203 -6.71 -9.70 33.19
C LYS A 203 -5.94 -9.56 31.87
N GLN A 204 -6.19 -10.47 30.92
CA GLN A 204 -5.57 -10.45 29.60
C GLN A 204 -6.00 -9.21 28.80
N ALA A 205 -7.29 -8.85 28.87
CA ALA A 205 -7.81 -7.64 28.25
C ALA A 205 -7.11 -6.37 28.76
N LYS A 206 -6.93 -6.26 30.08
CA LYS A 206 -6.25 -5.11 30.71
C LYS A 206 -4.80 -4.98 30.25
N GLU A 207 -4.06 -6.08 30.23
CA GLU A 207 -2.66 -6.10 29.76
C GLU A 207 -2.54 -5.65 28.30
N LEU A 208 -3.45 -6.08 27.43
CA LEU A 208 -3.46 -5.70 26.02
C LEU A 208 -3.86 -4.23 25.82
N LEU A 209 -4.87 -3.75 26.54
CA LEU A 209 -5.31 -2.35 26.45
C LEU A 209 -4.26 -1.36 26.97
N ILE A 210 -3.44 -1.76 27.96
CA ILE A 210 -2.28 -0.96 28.38
C ILE A 210 -1.27 -0.84 27.23
N LYS A 211 -0.92 -1.96 26.57
CA LYS A 211 -0.04 -1.93 25.40
C LYS A 211 -0.60 -1.07 24.27
N ALA A 212 -1.91 -1.16 24.01
CA ALA A 212 -2.57 -0.33 23.01
C ALA A 212 -2.36 1.17 23.29
N LYS A 213 -2.56 1.58 24.55
CA LYS A 213 -2.33 2.95 25.00
C LYS A 213 -0.88 3.38 24.79
N GLU A 214 0.08 2.60 25.27
CA GLU A 214 1.51 2.90 25.12
C GLU A 214 1.90 3.10 23.65
N ARG A 215 1.38 2.25 22.76
CA ARG A 215 1.61 2.37 21.31
C ARG A 215 0.99 3.63 20.71
N TYR A 216 -0.22 4.01 21.11
CA TYR A 216 -0.82 5.24 20.62
C TYR A 216 -0.06 6.49 21.09
N GLU A 217 0.40 6.51 22.34
CA GLU A 217 1.23 7.60 22.86
C GLU A 217 2.56 7.70 22.08
N GLU A 218 3.21 6.57 21.82
CA GLU A 218 4.42 6.50 21.01
C GLU A 218 4.17 6.97 19.56
N ALA A 219 3.08 6.53 18.93
CA ALA A 219 2.72 6.92 17.56
C ALA A 219 2.47 8.43 17.43
N VAL A 220 1.82 9.06 18.41
CA VAL A 220 1.59 10.52 18.43
C VAL A 220 2.91 11.28 18.62
N ASN A 221 3.82 10.77 19.44
CA ASN A 221 5.16 11.38 19.60
C ASN A 221 5.98 11.29 18.30
N LEU A 222 5.82 10.21 17.54
CA LEU A 222 6.47 10.04 16.24
C LEU A 222 5.81 10.92 15.17
N ASN A 223 4.48 10.95 15.09
CA ASN A 223 3.74 11.79 14.16
C ASN A 223 2.60 12.56 14.87
N PRO A 224 2.82 13.83 15.24
CA PRO A 224 1.82 14.66 15.91
C PRO A 224 0.55 14.92 15.09
N GLU A 225 0.58 14.71 13.76
CA GLU A 225 -0.61 14.84 12.90
C GLU A 225 -1.65 13.75 13.17
N PHE A 226 -1.27 12.67 13.86
CA PHE A 226 -2.19 11.67 14.40
C PHE A 226 -3.05 12.20 15.57
N GLN A 227 -3.42 13.48 15.58
CA GLN A 227 -4.42 14.01 16.52
C GLN A 227 -5.72 13.19 16.51
N VAL A 228 -6.01 12.47 15.42
CA VAL A 228 -7.12 11.51 15.30
C VAL A 228 -7.02 10.34 16.30
N LEU A 229 -5.82 9.96 16.76
CA LEU A 229 -5.61 8.94 17.79
C LEU A 229 -6.05 9.40 19.19
N SER A 230 -6.36 10.69 19.39
CA SER A 230 -6.98 11.18 20.63
C SER A 230 -8.24 10.39 21.00
N ARG A 231 -9.10 10.09 20.02
CA ARG A 231 -10.31 9.30 20.23
C ARG A 231 -10.01 7.83 20.58
N ALA A 232 -8.94 7.26 20.01
CA ALA A 232 -8.53 5.90 20.34
C ALA A 232 -7.99 5.82 21.78
N LEU A 233 -7.15 6.77 22.17
CA LEU A 233 -6.65 6.93 23.54
C LEU A 233 -7.78 7.15 24.55
N GLU A 234 -8.74 8.03 24.25
CA GLU A 234 -9.92 8.25 25.10
C GLU A 234 -10.74 6.97 25.30
N ARG A 235 -11.01 6.23 24.22
CA ARG A 235 -11.72 4.94 24.31
C ARG A 235 -10.98 3.94 25.19
N VAL A 236 -9.69 3.73 24.94
CA VAL A 236 -8.87 2.78 25.71
C VAL A 236 -8.82 3.18 27.18
N ASN A 237 -8.58 4.45 27.49
CA ASN A 237 -8.58 4.95 28.86
C ASN A 237 -9.94 4.74 29.55
N HIS A 238 -11.04 5.03 28.86
CA HIS A 238 -12.39 4.82 29.40
C HIS A 238 -12.69 3.34 29.68
N ILE A 239 -12.23 2.40 28.83
CA ILE A 239 -12.37 0.97 29.09
C ILE A 239 -11.52 0.56 30.30
N LEU A 240 -10.27 1.01 30.37
CA LEU A 240 -9.35 0.70 31.47
C LEU A 240 -9.88 1.19 32.84
N LEU A 241 -10.54 2.33 32.89
CA LEU A 241 -11.16 2.85 34.13
C LEU A 241 -12.30 1.96 34.66
N LYS A 242 -12.88 1.11 33.81
CA LYS A 242 -13.97 0.18 34.17
C LYS A 242 -13.48 -1.25 34.49
N LEU A 243 -12.16 -1.48 34.40
CA LEU A 243 -11.49 -2.79 34.56
C LEU A 243 -10.68 -2.93 35.86
#